data_AF-A0A060BLG0-F1
#
_entry.id   AF-A0A060BLG0-F1
#
_cell.length_a   1.000
_cell.length_b   1.000
_cell.length_c   1.000
_cell.angle_alpha   90.00
_cell.angle_beta   90.00
_cell.angle_gamma   90.00
#
_symmetry.space_group_name_H-M   'P 1'
#
loop_
_entity.id
_entity.type
_entity.pdbx_description
1 polymer ?
#
loop_
_entity_poly.entity_id
_entity_poly.type
_entity_poly.pdbx_seq_one_letter_code
_entity_poly.pdbx_strand_id
1 'polypeptide(L)'
;MNVALRLGKTIKENCPDVRIIYTRDKDVFIPLDRRAEIANDAKADLFISVHTNSIAGSKSVTGASTWTLGLAKSEANLAVAKRENSVILYESDYKTRYAGFNPNSSESYIIFEFMQDKYMSQSVHLASLIQKRFRHT
;
A
#
# COMPACT_ATOMS: atom_id res chain seq x y z
N MET A 1 3.26 5.49 -13.79
CA MET A 1 4.56 4.78 -13.69
C MET A 1 5.73 5.70 -13.34
N ASN A 2 5.88 6.84 -14.02
CA ASN A 2 7.06 7.72 -13.90
C ASN A 2 7.45 8.11 -12.47
N VAL A 3 6.47 8.35 -11.58
CA VAL A 3 6.74 8.70 -10.17
C VAL A 3 7.47 7.58 -9.43
N ALA A 4 7.03 6.33 -9.57
CA ALA A 4 7.65 5.19 -8.90
C ALA A 4 9.05 4.88 -9.43
N LEU A 5 9.25 4.99 -10.75
CA LEU A 5 10.58 4.82 -11.36
C LEU A 5 11.55 5.91 -10.90
N ARG A 6 11.11 7.17 -10.86
CA ARG A 6 11.92 8.28 -10.36
C ARG A 6 12.25 8.11 -8.88
N LEU A 7 11.29 7.70 -8.05
CA LEU A 7 11.53 7.38 -6.64
C LEU A 7 12.61 6.32 -6.49
N GLY A 8 12.48 5.18 -7.18
CA GLY A 8 13.48 4.11 -7.08
C GLY A 8 14.86 4.53 -7.60
N LYS A 9 14.94 5.37 -8.65
CA LYS A 9 16.20 5.98 -9.10
C LYS A 9 16.84 6.83 -8.00
N THR A 10 16.07 7.73 -7.40
CA THR A 10 16.57 8.60 -6.32
C THR A 10 17.02 7.80 -5.09
N ILE A 11 16.29 6.74 -4.71
CA ILE A 11 16.74 5.87 -3.61
C ILE A 11 18.05 5.19 -3.97
N LYS A 12 18.17 4.61 -5.18
CA LYS A 12 19.40 3.95 -5.62
C LYS A 12 20.61 4.90 -5.62
N GLU A 13 20.40 6.17 -5.94
CA GLU A 13 21.46 7.20 -5.96
C GLU A 13 21.89 7.64 -4.55
N ASN A 14 20.97 7.65 -3.57
CA ASN A 14 21.22 8.19 -2.23
C ASN A 14 21.41 7.10 -1.14
N CYS A 15 21.03 5.85 -1.44
CA CYS A 15 21.06 4.72 -0.53
C CYS A 15 21.62 3.49 -1.28
N PRO A 16 22.95 3.42 -1.49
CA PRO A 16 23.57 2.38 -2.32
C PRO A 16 23.45 0.96 -1.74
N ASP A 17 23.15 0.86 -0.45
CA ASP A 17 22.90 -0.38 0.30
C ASP A 17 21.45 -0.88 0.17
N VAL A 18 20.55 -0.10 -0.45
CA VAL A 18 19.14 -0.47 -0.62
C VAL A 18 18.92 -1.16 -1.97
N ARG A 19 18.42 -2.40 -1.92
CA ARG A 19 17.96 -3.14 -3.11
C ARG A 19 16.52 -2.76 -3.47
N ILE A 20 16.32 -2.23 -4.68
CA ILE A 20 14.99 -1.88 -5.20
C ILE A 20 14.40 -3.05 -6.00
N ILE A 21 13.15 -3.41 -5.67
CA ILE A 21 12.36 -4.40 -6.40
C ILE A 21 11.04 -3.74 -6.79
N TYR A 22 10.72 -3.73 -8.08
CA TYR A 22 9.45 -3.20 -8.57
C TYR A 22 8.45 -4.35 -8.74
N THR A 23 7.19 -4.12 -8.35
CA THR A 23 6.09 -5.04 -8.68
C THR A 23 5.77 -5.03 -10.19
N ARG A 24 6.10 -3.93 -10.87
CA ARG A 24 6.11 -3.78 -12.33
C ARG A 24 6.98 -2.58 -12.74
N ASP A 25 7.62 -2.67 -13.88
CA ASP A 25 8.38 -1.60 -14.53
C ASP A 25 7.81 -1.20 -15.90
N LYS A 26 6.86 -2.00 -16.43
CA LYS A 26 6.11 -1.76 -17.67
C LYS A 26 4.64 -1.54 -17.40
N ASP A 27 3.92 -1.01 -18.39
CA ASP A 27 2.49 -0.74 -18.25
C ASP A 27 1.64 -2.00 -18.41
N VAL A 28 1.72 -2.85 -17.38
CA VAL A 28 0.97 -4.09 -17.25
C VAL A 28 0.19 -4.09 -15.94
N PHE A 29 -0.97 -4.75 -15.94
CA PHE A 29 -1.76 -4.94 -14.74
C PHE A 29 -1.13 -6.04 -13.86
N ILE A 30 -1.02 -5.77 -12.55
CA ILE A 30 -0.60 -6.73 -11.53
C ILE A 30 -1.68 -6.78 -10.44
N PRO A 31 -2.31 -7.94 -10.20
CA PRO A 31 -3.29 -8.15 -9.11
C PRO A 31 -2.76 -7.75 -7.73
N LEU A 32 -3.63 -7.38 -6.79
CA LEU A 32 -3.21 -6.87 -5.47
C LEU A 32 -2.46 -7.90 -4.63
N ASP A 33 -2.98 -9.12 -4.58
CA ASP A 33 -2.35 -10.28 -3.95
C ASP A 33 -0.96 -10.52 -4.51
N ARG A 34 -0.80 -10.49 -5.84
CA ARG A 34 0.49 -10.74 -6.47
C ARG A 34 1.54 -9.71 -6.08
N ARG A 35 1.14 -8.47 -5.82
CA ARG A 35 2.06 -7.42 -5.32
C ARG A 35 2.60 -7.77 -3.93
N ALA A 36 1.74 -8.28 -3.04
CA ALA A 36 2.13 -8.73 -1.71
C ALA A 36 3.01 -9.98 -1.78
N GLU A 37 2.68 -10.94 -2.65
CA GLU A 37 3.51 -12.12 -2.91
C GLU A 37 4.92 -11.75 -3.36
N ILE A 38 5.06 -10.84 -4.34
CA ILE A 38 6.38 -10.36 -4.80
C ILE A 38 7.22 -9.81 -3.64
N ALA A 39 6.60 -9.04 -2.73
CA ALA A 39 7.29 -8.48 -1.58
C ALA A 39 7.72 -9.56 -0.57
N ASN A 40 6.83 -10.52 -0.31
CA ASN A 40 7.08 -11.63 0.62
C ASN A 40 8.15 -12.59 0.08
N ASP A 41 8.08 -12.97 -1.20
CA ASP A 41 9.04 -13.83 -1.90
C ASP A 41 10.44 -13.20 -1.90
N ALA A 42 10.50 -11.88 -2.10
CA ALA A 42 11.74 -11.11 -2.04
C ALA A 42 12.28 -10.91 -0.62
N LYS A 43 11.51 -11.28 0.42
CA LYS A 43 11.74 -10.96 1.83
C LYS A 43 12.01 -9.47 2.03
N ALA A 44 11.17 -8.62 1.43
CA ALA A 44 11.36 -7.18 1.46
C ALA A 44 11.17 -6.62 2.88
N ASP A 45 12.08 -5.75 3.31
CA ASP A 45 12.00 -5.06 4.59
C ASP A 45 10.96 -3.93 4.58
N LEU A 46 10.66 -3.39 3.40
CA LEU A 46 9.74 -2.28 3.21
C LEU A 46 8.97 -2.43 1.89
N PHE A 47 7.65 -2.23 1.96
CA PHE A 47 6.77 -2.14 0.80
C PHE A 47 6.16 -0.74 0.69
N ILE A 48 6.32 -0.10 -0.47
CA ILE A 48 5.75 1.23 -0.76
C ILE A 48 4.84 1.12 -1.98
N SER A 49 3.54 1.36 -1.78
CA SER A 49 2.61 1.51 -2.89
C SER A 49 2.50 2.98 -3.29
N VAL A 50 2.70 3.28 -4.58
CA VAL A 50 2.67 4.65 -5.12
C VAL A 50 1.42 4.85 -5.96
N HIS A 51 0.57 5.79 -5.55
CA HIS A 51 -0.72 6.05 -6.18
C HIS A 51 -0.85 7.53 -6.57
N THR A 52 -1.50 7.78 -7.70
CA THR A 52 -2.02 9.10 -8.08
C THR A 52 -3.53 9.04 -7.92
N ASN A 53 -4.03 9.52 -6.78
CA ASN A 53 -5.45 9.39 -6.46
C ASN A 53 -6.27 10.54 -7.04
N SER A 54 -7.58 10.38 -7.07
CA SER A 54 -8.57 11.40 -7.42
C SER A 54 -9.71 11.39 -6.41
N ILE A 55 -10.34 12.54 -6.20
CA ILE A 55 -11.54 12.65 -5.35
C ILE A 55 -12.76 12.94 -6.23
N ALA A 56 -13.81 12.14 -6.07
CA ALA A 56 -15.06 12.35 -6.79
C ALA A 56 -15.69 13.68 -6.34
N GLY A 57 -16.22 14.46 -7.30
CA GLY A 57 -16.94 15.70 -7.01
C GLY A 57 -16.07 16.94 -6.72
N SER A 58 -14.73 16.82 -6.71
CA SER A 58 -13.85 17.99 -6.62
C SER A 58 -12.60 17.85 -7.48
N LYS A 59 -12.32 18.88 -8.27
CA LYS A 59 -11.08 19.02 -9.06
C LYS A 59 -10.07 19.96 -8.42
N SER A 60 -10.44 20.63 -7.32
CA SER A 60 -9.60 21.65 -6.66
C SER A 60 -8.70 21.08 -5.56
N VAL A 61 -8.95 19.84 -5.13
CA VAL A 61 -8.13 19.20 -4.09
C VAL A 61 -6.79 18.78 -4.68
N THR A 62 -5.72 19.28 -4.08
CA THR A 62 -4.34 18.96 -4.43
C THR A 62 -3.53 18.69 -3.16
N GLY A 63 -2.40 18.01 -3.31
CA GLY A 63 -1.49 17.69 -2.20
C GLY A 63 -1.07 16.22 -2.18
N ALA A 64 -0.23 15.87 -1.22
CA ALA A 64 0.26 14.52 -1.00
C ALA A 64 -0.27 13.95 0.33
N SER A 65 -0.64 12.68 0.30
CA SER A 65 -1.10 11.94 1.48
C SER A 65 -0.33 10.63 1.59
N THR A 66 -0.04 10.21 2.82
CA THR A 66 0.60 8.93 3.12
C THR A 66 -0.35 8.08 3.95
N TRP A 67 -0.54 6.83 3.54
CA TRP A 67 -1.47 5.91 4.17
C TRP A 67 -0.70 4.73 4.75
N THR A 68 -1.16 4.24 5.88
CA THR A 68 -0.67 3.00 6.50
C THR A 68 -1.86 2.06 6.65
N LEU A 69 -1.59 0.75 6.67
CA LEU A 69 -2.60 -0.21 7.06
C LEU A 69 -3.09 0.15 8.47
N GLY A 70 -4.38 0.03 8.74
CA GLY A 70 -4.93 0.27 10.06
C GLY A 70 -6.37 -0.21 10.11
N LEU A 71 -6.85 -0.50 11.32
CA LEU A 71 -8.25 -0.82 11.53
C LEU A 71 -9.10 0.37 11.06
N ALA A 72 -10.18 0.10 10.30
CA ALA A 72 -11.05 1.14 9.78
C ALA A 72 -11.75 1.87 10.96
N LYS A 73 -11.17 2.98 11.42
CA LYS A 73 -11.69 3.78 12.54
C LYS A 73 -12.78 4.79 12.13
N SER A 74 -13.00 5.00 10.83
CA SER A 74 -13.97 5.96 10.30
C SER A 74 -14.49 5.60 8.91
N GLU A 75 -15.65 6.11 8.53
CA GLU A 75 -16.23 5.94 7.18
C GLU A 75 -15.32 6.49 6.08
N ALA A 76 -14.62 7.60 6.35
CA ALA A 76 -13.67 8.18 5.40
C ALA A 76 -12.50 7.24 5.11
N ASN A 77 -11.94 6.58 6.13
CA ASN A 77 -10.87 5.59 5.96
C ASN A 77 -11.36 4.38 5.15
N LEU A 78 -12.60 3.94 5.42
CA LEU A 78 -13.22 2.84 4.67
C LEU A 78 -13.45 3.21 3.21
N ALA A 79 -13.87 4.44 2.90
CA ALA A 79 -14.09 4.90 1.53
C ALA A 79 -12.78 4.94 0.72
N VAL A 80 -11.68 5.38 1.35
CA VAL A 80 -10.35 5.37 0.72
C VAL A 80 -9.88 3.93 0.50
N ALA A 81 -9.98 3.06 1.52
CA ALA A 81 -9.62 1.65 1.37
C ALA A 81 -10.42 0.96 0.25
N LYS A 82 -11.74 1.20 0.18
CA LYS A 82 -12.59 0.68 -0.90
C LYS A 82 -12.16 1.19 -2.28
N ARG A 83 -11.74 2.46 -2.38
CA ARG A 83 -11.26 3.03 -3.65
C ARG A 83 -9.93 2.39 -4.07
N GLU A 84 -8.96 2.32 -3.17
CA GLU A 84 -7.65 1.72 -3.48
C GLU A 84 -7.76 0.23 -3.80
N ASN A 85 -8.68 -0.46 -3.13
CA ASN A 85 -8.94 -1.89 -3.35
C ASN A 85 -9.96 -2.17 -4.46
N SER A 86 -10.52 -1.14 -5.13
CA SER A 86 -11.50 -1.33 -6.20
C SER A 86 -10.95 -2.13 -7.39
N VAL A 87 -9.62 -2.21 -7.50
CA VAL A 87 -8.96 -2.99 -8.52
C VAL A 87 -9.19 -4.50 -8.41
N ILE A 88 -9.64 -5.00 -7.24
CA ILE A 88 -10.07 -6.39 -7.04
C ILE A 88 -11.16 -6.79 -8.04
N LEU A 89 -12.01 -5.85 -8.47
CA LEU A 89 -13.07 -6.10 -9.44
C LEU A 89 -12.55 -6.42 -10.85
N TYR A 90 -11.29 -6.09 -11.15
CA TYR A 90 -10.64 -6.45 -12.41
C TYR A 90 -9.90 -7.80 -12.35
N GLU A 91 -9.90 -8.46 -11.19
CA GLU A 91 -9.26 -9.75 -11.00
C GLU A 91 -10.23 -10.89 -11.37
N SER A 92 -9.80 -11.77 -12.29
CA SER A 92 -10.64 -12.83 -12.88
C SER A 92 -11.14 -13.89 -11.90
N ASP A 93 -10.55 -13.99 -10.70
CA ASP A 93 -10.84 -15.05 -9.72
C ASP A 93 -10.96 -14.50 -8.27
N TYR A 94 -11.43 -13.25 -8.14
CA TYR A 94 -11.53 -12.58 -6.84
C TYR A 94 -12.43 -13.33 -5.83
N LYS A 95 -13.46 -14.06 -6.29
CA LYS A 95 -14.40 -14.77 -5.41
C LYS A 95 -13.76 -15.97 -4.70
N THR A 96 -12.84 -16.66 -5.35
CA THR A 96 -12.17 -17.86 -4.80
C THR A 96 -10.92 -17.48 -4.03
N ARG A 97 -10.19 -16.47 -4.52
CA ARG A 97 -8.86 -16.08 -4.02
C ARG A 97 -8.86 -15.38 -2.67
N TYR A 98 -9.93 -14.64 -2.35
CA TYR A 98 -10.10 -13.99 -1.05
C TYR A 98 -10.93 -14.83 -0.05
N ALA A 99 -11.43 -16.01 -0.44
CA ALA A 99 -12.32 -16.86 0.36
C ALA A 99 -11.62 -17.68 1.46
N GLY A 100 -10.31 -17.55 1.63
CA GLY A 100 -9.54 -18.23 2.68
C GLY A 100 -9.51 -17.50 4.03
N PHE A 101 -9.99 -16.25 4.09
CA PHE A 101 -10.15 -15.52 5.34
C PHE A 101 -11.55 -15.80 5.91
N ASN A 102 -11.62 -16.35 7.13
CA ASN A 102 -12.89 -16.44 7.86
C ASN A 102 -13.03 -15.18 8.74
N PRO A 103 -13.78 -14.14 8.29
CA PRO A 103 -13.99 -12.92 9.08
C PRO A 103 -14.73 -13.16 10.40
N ASN A 104 -15.27 -14.36 10.61
CA ASN A 104 -16.00 -14.75 11.81
C ASN A 104 -15.17 -15.61 12.78
N SER A 105 -13.87 -15.85 12.52
CA SER A 105 -12.97 -16.52 13.47
C SER A 105 -12.21 -15.47 14.29
N SER A 106 -12.43 -15.51 15.60
CA SER A 106 -11.71 -14.70 16.59
C SER A 106 -10.20 -14.87 16.50
N GLU A 107 -9.72 -16.08 16.26
CA GLU A 107 -8.31 -16.45 16.20
C GLU A 107 -7.63 -15.83 14.97
N SER A 108 -8.32 -15.85 13.83
CA SER A 108 -7.83 -15.22 12.59
C SER A 108 -7.72 -13.70 12.73
N TYR A 109 -8.70 -13.08 13.42
CA TYR A 109 -8.67 -11.66 13.71
C TYR A 109 -7.53 -11.30 14.67
N ILE A 110 -7.35 -12.08 15.75
CA ILE A 110 -6.29 -11.89 16.74
C ILE A 110 -4.89 -12.02 16.09
N ILE A 111 -4.66 -13.06 15.28
CA ILE A 111 -3.38 -13.23 14.57
C ILE A 111 -3.13 -12.07 13.62
N PHE A 112 -4.15 -11.64 12.87
CA PHE A 112 -4.03 -10.51 11.96
C PHE A 112 -3.78 -9.19 12.70
N GLU A 113 -4.39 -9.00 13.87
CA GLU A 113 -4.16 -7.85 14.74
C GLU A 113 -2.73 -7.86 15.30
N PHE A 114 -2.22 -8.98 15.81
CA PHE A 114 -0.84 -9.11 16.27
C PHE A 114 0.19 -8.91 15.14
N MET A 115 -0.07 -9.48 13.95
CA MET A 115 0.80 -9.29 12.78
C MET A 115 0.82 -7.83 12.33
N GLN A 116 -0.32 -7.16 12.34
CA GLN A 116 -0.39 -5.73 12.05
C GLN A 116 0.36 -4.92 13.11
N ASP A 117 0.12 -5.18 14.40
CA ASP A 117 0.70 -4.43 15.51
C ASP A 117 2.24 -4.44 15.45
N LYS A 118 2.83 -5.60 15.12
CA LYS A 118 4.30 -5.77 14.99
C LYS A 118 4.95 -4.79 14.01
N TYR A 119 4.27 -4.44 12.90
CA TYR A 119 4.81 -3.58 11.83
C TYR A 119 4.10 -2.21 11.75
N MET A 120 3.04 -2.02 12.52
CA MET A 120 2.23 -0.80 12.53
C MET A 120 3.06 0.40 12.95
N SER A 121 3.82 0.26 14.04
CA SER A 121 4.63 1.34 14.61
C SER A 121 5.65 1.87 13.60
N GLN A 122 6.34 0.96 12.90
CA GLN A 122 7.34 1.27 11.88
C GLN A 122 6.69 1.91 10.65
N SER A 123 5.53 1.40 10.23
CA SER A 123 4.75 1.96 9.12
C SER A 123 4.31 3.39 9.42
N VAL A 124 3.76 3.63 10.61
CA VAL A 124 3.33 4.97 11.07
C VAL A 124 4.52 5.91 11.21
N HIS A 125 5.64 5.42 11.73
CA HIS A 125 6.87 6.20 11.86
C HIS A 125 7.38 6.69 10.50
N LEU A 126 7.53 5.79 9.54
CA LEU A 126 7.95 6.15 8.17
C LEU A 126 6.95 7.08 7.51
N ALA A 127 5.64 6.81 7.62
CA ALA A 127 4.61 7.66 7.05
C ALA A 127 4.65 9.10 7.62
N SER A 128 4.93 9.24 8.92
CA SER A 128 5.11 10.55 9.56
C SER A 128 6.32 11.30 9.01
N LEU A 129 7.45 10.61 8.81
CA LEU A 129 8.64 11.21 8.20
C LEU A 129 8.37 11.69 6.77
N ILE A 130 7.71 10.87 5.96
CA ILE A 130 7.30 11.21 4.58
C ILE A 130 6.38 12.42 4.58
N GLN A 131 5.31 12.40 5.39
CA GLN A 131 4.34 13.50 5.47
C GLN A 131 4.96 14.80 5.98
N LYS A 132 5.93 14.71 6.90
CA LYS A 132 6.71 15.88 7.34
C LYS A 132 7.50 16.49 6.18
N ARG A 133 8.11 15.68 5.31
CA ARG A 133 8.83 16.19 4.13
C ARG A 133 7.90 16.85 3.12
N PHE A 134 6.71 16.31 2.88
CA PHE A 134 5.72 16.97 1.99
C PHE A 134 5.19 18.31 2.50
N ARG A 135 5.25 18.58 3.81
CA ARG A 135 4.83 19.89 4.37
C ARG A 135 5.87 20.99 4.22
N HIS A 136 7.11 20.65 3.85
CA HIS A 136 8.23 21.59 3.70
C HIS A 136 8.61 21.85 2.24
N THR A 137 7.73 21.49 1.31
CA THR A 137 7.80 21.77 -0.14
C THR A 137 6.59 22.59 -0.53
#